data_AF-A0A6G0ISD7-F1
#
_entry.id   AF-A0A6G0ISD7-F1
#
_cell.length_a   1.000
_cell.length_b   1.000
_cell.length_c   1.000
_cell.angle_alpha   90.00
_cell.angle_beta   90.00
_cell.angle_gamma   90.00
#
_symmetry.space_group_name_H-M   'P 1'
#
loop_
_entity.id
_entity.type
_entity.pdbx_description
1 polymer ?
#
loop_
_entity_poly.entity_id
_entity_poly.type
_entity_poly.pdbx_seq_one_letter_code
_entity_poly.pdbx_strand_id
1 'polypeptide(L)'
;MWCFTYKRHWKMAYFYADLLCKENSWSKATYAYMKAAYLSMLTPDDCLTFGETAFTLFRQVPGLKQKIAGKSLPTEKFAIRKARRYLAESPIPLPAPPLEMMYIWNGYTVIGKHKDLTEGMLKTLDEAQTKLESSPRNEFSIDDQCLLSLLKGLCLKHLGHQEEAEHYFTLVLCNETQIKYDHYLVPNALLEHGLLCLEQGRKDEAIKLLETAKQNYKNYSMESRTHFRIQAALHKAKGTGENGTHVPSSP
;
A
#
# COMPACT_ATOMS: atom_id res chain seq x y z
N MET A 1 13.02 9.23 -7.70
CA MET A 1 12.10 9.14 -6.53
C MET A 1 12.08 7.73 -5.94
N TRP A 2 11.50 6.72 -6.59
CA TRP A 2 11.31 5.38 -6.01
C TRP A 2 12.57 4.67 -5.51
N CYS A 3 13.69 4.72 -6.24
CA CYS A 3 14.94 4.11 -5.77
C CYS A 3 15.40 4.67 -4.41
N PHE A 4 15.16 5.97 -4.16
CA PHE A 4 15.46 6.60 -2.86
C PHE A 4 14.41 6.26 -1.81
N THR A 5 13.13 6.09 -2.18
CA THR A 5 12.10 5.51 -1.30
C THR A 5 12.56 4.16 -0.78
N TYR A 6 12.98 3.26 -1.67
CA TYR A 6 13.36 1.89 -1.32
C TYR A 6 14.58 1.84 -0.39
N LYS A 7 15.48 2.80 -0.51
CA LYS A 7 16.62 2.97 0.40
C LYS A 7 16.29 3.78 1.66
N ARG A 8 15.05 4.26 1.83
CA ARG A 8 14.60 5.15 2.91
C ARG A 8 15.38 6.47 2.99
N HIS A 9 15.94 6.91 1.86
CA HIS A 9 16.61 8.19 1.74
C HIS A 9 15.58 9.29 1.51
N TRP A 10 14.78 9.61 2.54
CA TRP A 10 13.59 10.45 2.43
C TRP A 10 13.86 11.86 1.90
N LYS A 11 14.98 12.49 2.27
CA LYS A 11 15.38 13.82 1.74
C LYS A 11 15.57 13.81 0.22
N MET A 12 16.29 12.80 -0.29
CA MET A 12 16.48 12.64 -1.74
C MET A 12 15.17 12.24 -2.43
N ALA A 13 14.37 11.37 -1.80
CA ALA A 13 13.07 11.01 -2.33
C ALA A 13 12.14 12.23 -2.46
N TYR A 14 12.13 13.11 -1.44
CA TYR A 14 11.45 14.40 -1.47
C TYR A 14 11.95 15.28 -2.62
N PHE A 15 13.26 15.46 -2.77
CA PHE A 15 13.83 16.30 -3.85
C PHE A 15 13.34 15.85 -5.24
N TYR A 16 13.35 14.55 -5.50
CA TYR A 16 12.84 14.03 -6.78
C TYR A 16 11.31 14.10 -6.89
N ALA A 17 10.57 13.98 -5.78
CA ALA A 17 9.13 14.21 -5.78
C ALA A 17 8.78 15.67 -6.07
N ASP A 18 9.58 16.61 -5.56
CA ASP A 18 9.46 18.04 -5.83
C ASP A 18 9.75 18.36 -7.29
N LEU A 19 10.84 17.82 -7.85
CA LEU A 19 11.13 17.95 -9.27
C LEU A 19 9.99 17.41 -10.14
N LEU A 20 9.46 16.23 -9.82
CA LEU A 20 8.30 15.68 -10.53
C LEU A 20 7.06 16.57 -10.37
N CYS A 21 6.81 17.13 -9.18
CA CYS A 21 5.67 18.01 -8.95
C CYS A 21 5.75 19.32 -9.77
N LYS A 22 6.97 19.82 -10.01
CA LYS A 22 7.23 21.04 -10.79
C LYS A 22 7.19 20.79 -12.29
N GLU A 23 7.87 19.75 -12.75
CA GLU A 23 8.15 19.51 -14.17
C GLU A 23 7.13 18.58 -14.85
N ASN A 24 6.43 17.72 -14.09
CA ASN A 24 5.53 16.72 -14.66
C ASN A 24 4.05 17.15 -14.55
N SER A 25 3.33 17.12 -15.68
CA SER A 25 1.93 17.53 -15.78
C SER A 25 0.91 16.38 -15.63
N TRP A 26 1.37 15.14 -15.51
CA TRP A 26 0.53 13.94 -15.55
C TRP A 26 -0.28 13.72 -14.28
N SER A 27 0.31 13.92 -13.09
CA SER A 27 -0.35 13.62 -11.82
C SER A 27 0.10 14.51 -10.67
N LYS A 28 -0.19 15.81 -10.76
CA LYS A 28 0.24 16.83 -9.79
C LYS A 28 -0.19 16.50 -8.36
N ALA A 29 -1.42 16.01 -8.16
CA ALA A 29 -1.89 15.69 -6.81
C ALA A 29 -1.12 14.52 -6.19
N THR A 30 -0.76 13.50 -6.99
CA THR A 30 0.04 12.38 -6.51
C THR A 30 1.47 12.81 -6.17
N TYR A 31 2.12 13.64 -6.98
CA TYR A 31 3.48 14.10 -6.66
C TYR A 31 3.51 15.01 -5.43
N ALA A 32 2.55 15.93 -5.28
CA ALA A 32 2.42 16.74 -4.07
C ALA A 32 2.16 15.88 -2.81
N TYR A 33 1.33 14.83 -2.94
CA TYR A 33 1.14 13.86 -1.87
C TYR A 33 2.43 13.14 -1.51
N MET A 34 3.21 12.68 -2.51
CA MET A 34 4.49 12.02 -2.25
C MET A 34 5.48 12.97 -1.58
N LYS A 35 5.58 14.25 -2.00
CA LYS A 35 6.37 15.27 -1.29
C LYS A 35 6.00 15.35 0.19
N ALA A 36 4.70 15.52 0.47
CA ALA A 36 4.18 15.61 1.83
C ALA A 36 4.48 14.34 2.64
N ALA A 37 4.31 13.17 2.01
CA ALA A 37 4.57 11.87 2.60
C ALA A 37 6.05 11.71 2.98
N TYR A 38 6.99 12.14 2.15
CA TYR A 38 8.41 12.07 2.49
C TYR A 38 8.78 13.02 3.63
N LEU A 39 8.26 14.26 3.62
CA LEU A 39 8.47 15.18 4.74
C LEU A 39 7.93 14.62 6.05
N SER A 40 6.79 13.91 6.02
CA SER A 40 6.24 13.29 7.24
C SER A 40 7.08 12.13 7.81
N MET A 41 8.04 11.60 7.04
CA MET A 41 8.97 10.56 7.50
C MET A 41 10.28 11.12 8.04
N LEU A 42 10.50 12.44 7.97
CA LEU A 42 11.72 13.08 8.44
C LEU A 42 11.64 13.42 9.94
N THR A 43 12.81 13.57 10.55
CA THR A 43 12.90 14.12 11.91
C THR A 43 12.52 15.61 11.92
N PRO A 44 12.10 16.19 13.06
CA PRO A 44 11.84 17.62 13.16
C PRO A 44 13.02 18.48 12.71
N ASP A 45 14.25 18.11 13.08
CA ASP A 45 15.48 18.83 12.71
C ASP A 45 15.72 18.78 11.20
N ASP A 46 15.52 17.61 10.58
CA ASP A 46 15.65 17.46 9.14
C ASP A 46 14.62 18.31 8.38
N CYS A 47 13.42 18.49 8.95
CA CYS A 47 12.36 19.30 8.33
C CYS A 47 12.72 20.79 8.28
N LEU A 48 13.57 21.29 9.19
CA LEU A 48 14.03 22.69 9.19
C LEU A 48 14.80 23.07 7.92
N THR A 49 15.33 22.07 7.20
CA THR A 49 16.02 22.30 5.93
C THR A 49 15.06 22.58 4.75
N PHE A 50 13.75 22.46 4.96
CA PHE A 50 12.72 22.63 3.94
C PHE A 50 11.81 23.82 4.27
N GLY A 51 11.46 24.60 3.24
CA GLY A 51 10.55 25.76 3.38
C GLY A 51 9.06 25.39 3.40
N GLU A 52 8.73 24.11 3.43
CA GLU A 52 7.36 23.58 3.42
C GLU A 52 7.19 22.52 4.50
N THR A 53 5.98 22.37 5.03
CA THR A 53 5.67 21.30 5.99
C THR A 53 4.85 20.20 5.32
N ALA A 54 4.94 18.97 5.85
CA ALA A 54 4.08 17.87 5.40
C ALA A 54 2.59 18.25 5.50
N PHE A 55 2.20 18.93 6.58
CA PHE A 55 0.83 19.39 6.81
C PHE A 55 0.32 20.34 5.73
N THR A 56 1.09 21.40 5.44
CA THR A 56 0.72 22.40 4.43
C THR A 56 0.58 21.76 3.05
N LEU A 57 1.49 20.82 2.72
CA LEU A 57 1.44 20.12 1.44
C LEU A 57 0.26 19.14 1.34
N PHE A 58 -0.01 18.34 2.38
CA PHE A 58 -1.18 17.45 2.37
C PHE A 58 -2.49 18.23 2.18
N ARG A 59 -2.64 19.41 2.80
CA ARG A 59 -3.81 20.27 2.62
C ARG A 59 -4.01 20.77 1.18
N GLN A 60 -2.94 20.90 0.40
CA GLN A 60 -3.01 21.34 -0.99
C GLN A 60 -3.42 20.21 -1.95
N VAL A 61 -3.14 18.94 -1.61
CA VAL A 61 -3.38 17.77 -2.48
C VAL A 61 -4.79 17.74 -3.10
N PRO A 62 -5.89 17.95 -2.35
CA PRO A 62 -7.24 17.99 -2.94
C PRO A 62 -7.43 19.02 -4.05
N GLY A 63 -6.78 20.18 -3.94
CA GLY A 63 -6.88 21.28 -4.91
C GLY A 63 -6.07 21.07 -6.19
N LEU A 64 -5.12 20.13 -6.18
CA LEU A 64 -4.24 19.82 -7.31
C LEU A 64 -4.82 18.76 -8.26
N LYS A 65 -6.04 18.30 -8.00
CA LYS A 65 -6.70 17.23 -8.77
C LYS A 65 -6.84 17.61 -10.24
N GLN A 66 -6.39 16.72 -11.11
CA GLN A 66 -6.50 16.89 -12.56
C GLN A 66 -7.64 16.02 -13.13
N LYS A 67 -8.11 16.41 -14.32
CA LYS A 67 -9.01 15.60 -15.16
C LYS A 67 -8.33 15.40 -16.50
N ILE A 68 -8.22 14.15 -16.92
CA ILE A 68 -7.74 13.74 -18.24
C ILE A 68 -8.92 13.07 -18.94
N ALA A 69 -9.33 13.61 -20.09
CA ALA A 69 -10.53 13.17 -20.81
C ALA A 69 -11.79 13.05 -19.90
N GLY A 70 -11.99 14.06 -19.04
CA GLY A 70 -13.14 14.13 -18.11
C GLY A 70 -13.05 13.24 -16.88
N LYS A 71 -12.05 12.34 -16.78
CA LYS A 71 -11.85 11.44 -15.63
C LYS A 71 -10.61 11.84 -14.84
N SER A 72 -10.69 11.76 -13.51
CA SER A 72 -9.50 11.91 -12.66
C SER A 72 -8.79 10.57 -12.49
N LEU A 73 -7.47 10.63 -12.42
CA LEU A 73 -6.61 9.46 -12.22
C LEU A 73 -6.96 8.74 -10.91
N PRO A 74 -7.06 7.40 -10.90
CA PRO A 74 -7.34 6.64 -9.68
C PRO A 74 -6.34 6.92 -8.55
N THR A 75 -5.05 7.08 -8.89
CA THR A 75 -3.98 7.37 -7.93
C THR A 75 -4.11 8.76 -7.29
N GLU A 76 -4.60 9.76 -8.04
CA GLU A 76 -4.92 11.07 -7.46
C GLU A 76 -6.12 10.97 -6.53
N LYS A 77 -7.18 10.24 -6.92
CA LYS A 77 -8.34 10.02 -6.05
C LYS A 77 -7.93 9.33 -4.74
N PHE A 78 -7.01 8.37 -4.81
CA PHE A 78 -6.43 7.72 -3.63
C PHE A 78 -5.69 8.73 -2.75
N ALA A 79 -4.71 9.45 -3.31
CA ALA A 79 -3.91 10.45 -2.61
C ALA A 79 -4.79 11.54 -1.94
N ILE A 80 -5.80 12.03 -2.66
CA ILE A 80 -6.75 13.03 -2.15
C ILE A 80 -7.54 12.44 -0.98
N ARG A 81 -8.05 11.21 -1.10
CA ARG A 81 -8.79 10.56 -0.01
C ARG A 81 -7.95 10.45 1.25
N LYS A 82 -6.68 10.01 1.13
CA LYS A 82 -5.75 9.91 2.26
C LYS A 82 -5.41 11.28 2.86
N ALA A 83 -5.23 12.30 2.03
CA ALA A 83 -4.88 13.65 2.46
C ALA A 83 -6.03 14.41 3.14
N ARG A 84 -7.29 14.01 2.97
CA ARG A 84 -8.46 14.69 3.56
C ARG A 84 -8.38 14.82 5.08
N ARG A 85 -7.77 13.86 5.78
CA ARG A 85 -7.61 13.93 7.26
C ARG A 85 -6.83 15.16 7.71
N TYR A 86 -6.02 15.77 6.82
CA TYR A 86 -5.25 16.97 7.12
C TYR A 86 -6.03 18.28 6.98
N LEU A 87 -7.28 18.23 6.49
CA LEU A 87 -8.16 19.41 6.42
C LEU A 87 -8.73 19.80 7.78
N ALA A 88 -8.73 18.89 8.77
CA ALA A 88 -9.09 19.19 10.14
C ALA A 88 -8.14 20.24 10.76
N GLU A 89 -8.62 20.97 11.76
CA GLU A 89 -7.84 21.97 12.48
C GLU A 89 -6.61 21.34 13.17
N SER A 90 -6.83 20.25 13.90
CA SER A 90 -5.79 19.40 14.47
C SER A 90 -5.77 18.05 13.73
N PRO A 91 -4.91 17.89 12.72
CA PRO A 91 -4.89 16.69 11.89
C PRO A 91 -4.24 15.51 12.62
N ILE A 92 -4.74 14.31 12.38
CA ILE A 92 -4.07 13.07 12.81
C ILE A 92 -3.15 12.60 11.67
N PRO A 93 -1.82 12.47 11.90
CA PRO A 93 -0.89 12.09 10.85
C PRO A 93 -1.13 10.69 10.28
N LEU A 94 -0.73 10.48 9.03
CA LEU A 94 -0.62 9.17 8.40
C LEU A 94 0.57 8.41 9.00
N PRO A 95 0.47 7.09 9.29
CA PRO A 95 1.55 6.36 9.98
C PRO A 95 2.78 6.11 9.09
N ALA A 96 2.59 5.69 7.84
CA ALA A 96 3.69 5.40 6.90
C ALA A 96 3.31 5.70 5.44
N PRO A 97 2.99 6.97 5.09
CA PRO A 97 2.36 7.29 3.80
C PRO A 97 3.18 6.92 2.55
N PRO A 98 4.54 7.00 2.51
CA PRO A 98 5.28 6.53 1.34
C PRO A 98 5.22 5.01 1.17
N LEU A 99 5.15 4.25 2.27
CA LEU A 99 5.10 2.79 2.26
C LEU A 99 3.72 2.27 1.85
N GLU A 100 2.65 2.98 2.21
CA GLU A 100 1.31 2.74 1.67
C GLU A 100 1.29 2.98 0.16
N MET A 101 1.84 4.10 -0.30
CA MET A 101 1.95 4.38 -1.75
C MET A 101 2.83 3.36 -2.46
N MET A 102 3.89 2.88 -1.81
CA MET A 102 4.73 1.82 -2.34
C MET A 102 3.91 0.57 -2.66
N TYR A 103 2.95 0.20 -1.81
CA TYR A 103 2.03 -0.90 -2.10
C TYR A 103 1.19 -0.65 -3.35
N ILE A 104 0.58 0.55 -3.45
CA ILE A 104 -0.23 0.95 -4.61
C ILE A 104 0.55 0.86 -5.93
N TRP A 105 1.86 1.10 -5.90
CA TRP A 105 2.75 1.03 -7.06
C TRP A 105 3.54 -0.28 -7.20
N ASN A 106 3.10 -1.37 -6.55
CA ASN A 106 3.76 -2.70 -6.59
C ASN A 106 5.21 -2.71 -6.06
N GLY A 107 5.62 -1.72 -5.27
CA GLY A 107 7.01 -1.56 -4.85
C GLY A 107 7.54 -2.69 -3.95
N TYR A 108 6.69 -3.33 -3.13
CA TYR A 108 7.11 -4.48 -2.32
C TYR A 108 7.56 -5.66 -3.21
N THR A 109 6.86 -5.92 -4.32
CA THR A 109 7.27 -6.94 -5.29
C THR A 109 8.58 -6.58 -5.97
N VAL A 110 8.84 -5.29 -6.23
CA VAL A 110 10.10 -4.81 -6.82
C VAL A 110 11.28 -5.06 -5.89
N ILE A 111 11.13 -4.80 -4.59
CA ILE A 111 12.21 -4.98 -3.61
C ILE A 111 12.24 -6.37 -2.99
N GLY A 112 11.29 -7.25 -3.28
CA GLY A 112 11.07 -8.49 -2.54
C GLY A 112 12.21 -9.52 -2.58
N LYS A 113 13.20 -9.36 -3.49
CA LYS A 113 14.43 -10.17 -3.52
C LYS A 113 15.62 -9.50 -2.82
N HIS A 114 15.46 -8.24 -2.39
CA HIS A 114 16.46 -7.45 -1.69
C HIS A 114 16.11 -7.43 -0.21
N LYS A 115 16.71 -8.37 0.53
CA LYS A 115 16.47 -8.58 1.96
C LYS A 115 16.72 -7.30 2.77
N ASP A 116 17.85 -6.63 2.52
CA ASP A 116 18.25 -5.38 3.18
C ASP A 116 17.21 -4.26 3.02
N LEU A 117 16.68 -4.08 1.80
CA LEU A 117 15.65 -3.08 1.53
C LEU A 117 14.35 -3.43 2.24
N THR A 118 13.96 -4.71 2.23
CA THR A 118 12.71 -5.19 2.83
C THR A 118 12.75 -5.13 4.37
N GLU A 119 13.85 -5.53 4.99
CA GLU A 119 14.09 -5.37 6.43
C GLU A 119 14.07 -3.89 6.83
N GLY A 120 14.63 -3.02 5.99
CA GLY A 120 14.54 -1.58 6.18
C GLY A 120 13.09 -1.07 6.22
N MET A 121 12.23 -1.54 5.31
CA MET A 121 10.81 -1.19 5.31
C MET A 121 10.10 -1.71 6.55
N LEU A 122 10.35 -2.97 6.93
CA LEU A 122 9.77 -3.57 8.12
C LEU A 122 10.11 -2.77 9.39
N LYS A 123 11.39 -2.38 9.56
CA LYS A 123 11.81 -1.52 10.68
C LYS A 123 11.04 -0.20 10.73
N THR A 124 10.84 0.45 9.59
CA THR A 124 10.06 1.69 9.52
C THR A 124 8.59 1.47 9.88
N LEU A 125 8.01 0.32 9.55
CA LEU A 125 6.65 -0.04 9.95
C LEU A 125 6.54 -0.36 11.44
N ASP A 126 7.56 -1.00 12.03
CA ASP A 126 7.64 -1.25 13.47
C ASP A 126 7.68 0.06 14.26
N GLU A 127 8.52 1.03 13.84
CA GLU A 127 8.59 2.36 14.43
C GLU A 127 7.23 3.09 14.35
N ALA A 128 6.54 2.99 13.21
CA ALA A 128 5.20 3.56 13.03
C ALA A 128 4.15 2.87 13.91
N GLN A 129 4.23 1.54 14.08
CA GLN A 129 3.35 0.77 14.96
C GLN A 129 3.53 1.18 16.42
N THR A 130 4.77 1.25 16.91
CA THR A 130 5.07 1.69 18.28
C THR A 130 4.52 3.10 18.54
N LYS A 131 4.69 4.02 17.58
CA LYS A 131 4.14 5.38 17.69
C LYS A 131 2.61 5.37 17.75
N LEU A 132 1.96 4.55 16.93
CA LEU A 132 0.51 4.41 16.91
C LEU A 132 -0.03 3.86 18.24
N GLU A 133 0.64 2.85 18.81
CA GLU A 133 0.29 2.23 20.10
C GLU A 133 0.52 3.16 21.29
N SER A 134 1.56 4.01 21.24
CA SER A 134 1.82 5.01 22.28
C SER A 134 0.87 6.20 22.24
N SER A 135 0.14 6.39 21.14
CA SER A 135 -0.76 7.53 20.94
C SER A 135 -2.17 7.20 21.43
N PRO A 136 -2.94 8.18 21.93
CA PRO A 136 -4.35 7.98 22.25
C PRO A 136 -5.12 7.45 21.04
N ARG A 137 -6.00 6.48 21.28
CA ARG A 137 -6.91 5.97 20.24
C ARG A 137 -7.78 7.11 19.70
N ASN A 138 -7.98 7.10 18.40
CA ASN A 138 -8.75 8.08 17.66
C ASN A 138 -9.56 7.38 16.56
N GLU A 139 -10.28 8.16 15.76
CA GLU A 139 -11.19 7.61 14.74
C GLU A 139 -10.49 6.83 13.62
N PHE A 140 -9.20 7.04 13.38
CA PHE A 140 -8.40 6.35 12.35
C PHE A 140 -7.61 5.16 12.91
N SER A 141 -7.60 4.93 14.22
CA SER A 141 -6.69 3.96 14.85
C SER A 141 -6.83 2.54 14.28
N ILE A 142 -8.05 2.05 14.03
CA ILE A 142 -8.25 0.70 13.48
C ILE A 142 -7.79 0.62 12.03
N ASP A 143 -8.18 1.59 11.20
CA ASP A 143 -7.74 1.69 9.81
C ASP A 143 -6.21 1.75 9.70
N ASP A 144 -5.55 2.57 10.53
CA ASP A 144 -4.10 2.73 10.54
C ASP A 144 -3.39 1.45 11.08
N GLN A 145 -3.97 0.75 12.08
CA GLN A 145 -3.47 -0.57 12.53
C GLN A 145 -3.58 -1.64 11.44
N CYS A 146 -4.71 -1.67 10.73
CA CYS A 146 -4.92 -2.61 9.62
C CYS A 146 -3.98 -2.31 8.44
N LEU A 147 -3.74 -1.03 8.15
CA LEU A 147 -2.75 -0.61 7.16
C LEU A 147 -1.36 -1.11 7.53
N LEU A 148 -0.89 -0.85 8.75
CA LEU A 148 0.42 -1.31 9.20
C LEU A 148 0.51 -2.84 9.18
N SER A 149 -0.54 -3.55 9.61
CA SER A 149 -0.61 -5.01 9.55
C SER A 149 -0.45 -5.53 8.11
N LEU A 150 -1.21 -4.98 7.15
CA LEU A 150 -1.09 -5.34 5.74
C LEU A 150 0.34 -5.16 5.20
N LEU A 151 0.96 -4.01 5.50
CA LEU A 151 2.30 -3.69 5.01
C LEU A 151 3.39 -4.55 5.68
N LYS A 152 3.25 -4.86 6.98
CA LYS A 152 4.16 -5.76 7.69
C LYS A 152 4.05 -7.18 7.14
N GLY A 153 2.83 -7.66 6.91
CA GLY A 153 2.59 -8.96 6.27
C GLY A 153 3.25 -9.08 4.90
N LEU A 154 3.23 -8.01 4.09
CA LEU A 154 3.94 -7.95 2.81
C LEU A 154 5.47 -8.06 2.96
N CYS A 155 6.07 -7.34 3.92
CA CYS A 155 7.50 -7.46 4.20
C CYS A 155 7.87 -8.89 4.64
N LEU A 156 7.14 -9.43 5.62
CA LEU A 156 7.38 -10.75 6.19
C LEU A 156 7.23 -11.85 5.14
N LYS A 157 6.22 -11.74 4.27
CA LYS A 157 6.05 -12.62 3.12
C LYS A 157 7.31 -12.64 2.24
N HIS A 158 7.82 -11.47 1.86
CA HIS A 158 9.01 -11.36 1.01
C HIS A 158 10.30 -11.79 1.71
N LEU A 159 10.35 -11.72 3.04
CA LEU A 159 11.46 -12.22 3.85
C LEU A 159 11.37 -13.73 4.13
N GLY A 160 10.29 -14.40 3.74
CA GLY A 160 10.08 -15.83 3.95
C GLY A 160 9.44 -16.20 5.30
N HIS A 161 9.04 -15.21 6.11
CA HIS A 161 8.31 -15.40 7.36
C HIS A 161 6.82 -15.60 7.11
N GLN A 162 6.49 -16.75 6.53
CA GLN A 162 5.16 -17.00 5.95
C GLN A 162 4.04 -17.05 7.00
N GLU A 163 4.25 -17.72 8.13
CA GLU A 163 3.24 -17.82 9.20
C GLU A 163 2.93 -16.44 9.82
N GLU A 164 3.96 -15.63 10.06
CA GLU A 164 3.80 -14.28 10.57
C GLU A 164 3.08 -13.39 9.55
N ALA A 165 3.41 -13.52 8.26
CA ALA A 165 2.72 -12.79 7.20
C ALA A 165 1.22 -13.11 7.16
N GLU A 166 0.87 -14.39 7.23
CA GLU A 166 -0.51 -14.86 7.29
C GLU A 166 -1.25 -14.36 8.53
N HIS A 167 -0.58 -14.33 9.69
CA HIS A 167 -1.12 -13.74 10.90
C HIS A 167 -1.50 -12.27 10.69
N TYR A 168 -0.61 -11.46 10.12
CA TYR A 168 -0.89 -10.06 9.86
C TYR A 168 -2.00 -9.83 8.83
N PHE A 169 -2.10 -10.65 7.78
CA PHE A 169 -3.24 -10.56 6.86
C PHE A 169 -4.56 -10.90 7.56
N THR A 170 -4.55 -11.95 8.40
CA THR A 170 -5.72 -12.36 9.19
C THR A 170 -6.17 -11.27 10.16
N LEU A 171 -5.23 -10.55 10.80
CA LEU A 171 -5.54 -9.41 11.68
C LEU A 171 -6.36 -8.33 10.97
N VAL A 172 -6.08 -8.05 9.68
CA VAL A 172 -6.88 -7.11 8.89
C VAL A 172 -8.31 -7.62 8.70
N LEU A 173 -8.47 -8.91 8.40
CA LEU A 173 -9.79 -9.52 8.19
C LEU A 173 -10.62 -9.54 9.49
N CYS A 174 -10.00 -9.87 10.62
CA CYS A 174 -10.66 -9.87 11.93
C CYS A 174 -11.19 -8.48 12.34
N ASN A 175 -10.63 -7.41 11.78
CA ASN A 175 -11.03 -6.04 12.08
C ASN A 175 -11.92 -5.41 10.98
N GLU A 176 -12.35 -6.17 9.97
CA GLU A 176 -13.13 -5.69 8.82
C GLU A 176 -14.31 -4.79 9.23
N THR A 177 -15.12 -5.25 10.19
CA THR A 177 -16.34 -4.54 10.62
C THR A 177 -16.07 -3.23 11.36
N GLN A 178 -14.83 -3.00 11.78
CA GLN A 178 -14.39 -1.81 12.51
C GLN A 178 -13.68 -0.79 11.61
N ILE A 179 -13.32 -1.15 10.36
CA ILE A 179 -12.68 -0.26 9.39
C ILE A 179 -13.69 0.78 8.89
N LYS A 180 -13.37 2.07 9.03
CA LYS A 180 -14.30 3.17 8.72
C LYS A 180 -14.05 3.87 7.40
N TYR A 181 -12.80 3.93 6.94
CA TYR A 181 -12.37 4.81 5.86
C TYR A 181 -11.66 4.06 4.73
N ASP A 182 -10.69 3.22 5.08
CA ASP A 182 -9.78 2.57 4.16
C ASP A 182 -10.27 1.16 3.79
N HIS A 183 -11.50 1.06 3.28
CA HIS A 183 -12.14 -0.20 2.88
C HIS A 183 -11.40 -0.98 1.78
N TYR A 184 -10.34 -0.41 1.18
CA TYR A 184 -9.48 -1.15 0.27
C TYR A 184 -8.60 -2.17 1.01
N LEU A 185 -8.38 -2.02 2.32
CA LEU A 185 -7.48 -2.87 3.10
C LEU A 185 -7.89 -4.33 3.09
N VAL A 186 -9.17 -4.63 3.29
CA VAL A 186 -9.69 -6.00 3.38
C VAL A 186 -9.53 -6.79 2.07
N PRO A 187 -10.03 -6.31 0.90
CA PRO A 187 -9.84 -7.04 -0.36
C PRO A 187 -8.37 -7.15 -0.77
N ASN A 188 -7.52 -6.20 -0.36
CA ASN A 188 -6.07 -6.29 -0.61
C ASN A 188 -5.39 -7.29 0.35
N ALA A 189 -5.80 -7.39 1.61
CA ALA A 189 -5.32 -8.42 2.54
C ALA A 189 -5.69 -9.83 2.06
N LEU A 190 -6.94 -10.04 1.62
CA LEU A 190 -7.37 -11.30 0.99
C LEU A 190 -6.56 -11.64 -0.26
N LEU A 191 -6.27 -10.63 -1.11
CA LEU A 191 -5.41 -10.81 -2.28
C LEU A 191 -4.00 -11.25 -1.89
N GLU A 192 -3.34 -10.56 -0.95
CA GLU A 192 -1.97 -10.89 -0.56
C GLU A 192 -1.88 -12.24 0.16
N HIS A 193 -2.86 -12.56 1.00
CA HIS A 193 -3.00 -13.86 1.65
C HIS A 193 -3.20 -14.97 0.61
N GLY A 194 -4.12 -14.79 -0.34
CA GLY A 194 -4.31 -15.73 -1.44
C GLY A 194 -3.04 -15.95 -2.27
N LEU A 195 -2.27 -14.88 -2.54
CA LEU A 195 -0.98 -14.99 -3.22
C LEU A 195 0.05 -15.77 -2.39
N LEU A 196 0.09 -15.58 -1.07
CA LEU A 196 0.94 -16.37 -0.16
C LEU A 196 0.55 -17.84 -0.16
N CYS A 197 -0.75 -18.15 -0.10
CA CYS A 197 -1.26 -19.52 -0.21
C CYS A 197 -0.83 -20.19 -1.52
N LEU A 198 -0.86 -19.46 -2.65
CA LEU A 198 -0.36 -19.99 -3.94
C LEU A 198 1.14 -20.29 -3.90
N GLU A 199 1.95 -19.45 -3.26
CA GLU A 199 3.40 -19.66 -3.12
C GLU A 199 3.73 -20.91 -2.27
N GLN A 200 2.85 -21.26 -1.33
CA GLN A 200 2.94 -22.47 -0.51
C GLN A 200 2.28 -23.71 -1.14
N GLY A 201 1.68 -23.58 -2.32
CA GLY A 201 0.95 -24.68 -2.97
C GLY A 201 -0.46 -24.95 -2.42
N ARG A 202 -0.97 -24.11 -1.49
CA ARG A 202 -2.35 -24.17 -0.95
C ARG A 202 -3.36 -23.58 -1.93
N LYS A 203 -3.52 -24.23 -3.08
CA LYS A 203 -4.27 -23.71 -4.23
C LYS A 203 -5.76 -23.51 -3.97
N ASP A 204 -6.44 -24.46 -3.33
CA ASP A 204 -7.90 -24.37 -3.11
C ASP A 204 -8.25 -23.23 -2.16
N GLU A 205 -7.47 -23.07 -1.09
CA GLU A 205 -7.60 -21.97 -0.16
C GLU A 205 -7.31 -20.62 -0.81
N ALA A 206 -6.25 -20.54 -1.63
CA ALA A 206 -5.95 -19.34 -2.40
C ALA A 206 -7.11 -18.93 -3.31
N ILE A 207 -7.70 -19.87 -4.05
CA ILE A 207 -8.84 -19.60 -4.94
C ILE A 207 -10.02 -19.08 -4.13
N LYS A 208 -10.31 -19.67 -2.97
CA LYS A 208 -11.38 -19.22 -2.08
C LYS A 208 -11.16 -17.76 -1.65
N LEU A 209 -9.97 -17.43 -1.13
CA LEU A 209 -9.62 -16.06 -0.69
C LEU A 209 -9.74 -15.06 -1.85
N LEU A 210 -9.21 -15.41 -3.03
CA LEU A 210 -9.23 -14.54 -4.21
C LEU A 210 -10.65 -14.30 -4.76
N GLU A 211 -11.50 -15.34 -4.80
CA GLU A 211 -12.90 -15.17 -5.21
C GLU A 211 -13.68 -14.35 -4.18
N THR A 212 -13.45 -14.55 -2.88
CA THR A 212 -14.03 -13.71 -1.82
C THR A 212 -13.64 -12.23 -2.01
N ALA A 213 -12.36 -11.94 -2.24
CA ALA A 213 -11.87 -10.58 -2.47
C ALA A 213 -12.54 -9.90 -3.67
N LYS A 214 -12.84 -10.68 -4.73
CA LYS A 214 -13.44 -10.19 -5.97
C LYS A 214 -14.95 -9.98 -5.88
N GLN A 215 -15.65 -10.83 -5.14
CA GLN A 215 -17.12 -10.88 -5.17
C GLN A 215 -17.76 -10.04 -4.07
N ASN A 216 -17.12 -9.95 -2.90
CA ASN A 216 -17.75 -9.39 -1.69
C ASN A 216 -17.45 -7.90 -1.47
N TYR A 217 -16.52 -7.30 -2.21
CA TYR A 217 -16.06 -5.92 -1.98
C TYR A 217 -16.21 -5.08 -3.26
N LYS A 218 -16.73 -3.86 -3.12
CA LYS A 218 -16.96 -2.92 -4.23
C LYS A 218 -16.80 -1.46 -3.78
N ASN A 219 -16.61 -0.55 -4.73
CA ASN A 219 -16.56 0.90 -4.53
C ASN A 219 -15.42 1.41 -3.63
N TYR A 220 -14.34 0.64 -3.48
CA TYR A 220 -13.19 1.01 -2.67
C TYR A 220 -12.07 1.67 -3.52
N SER A 221 -11.12 2.30 -2.84
CA SER A 221 -9.99 2.95 -3.51
C SER A 221 -9.16 1.95 -4.32
N MET A 222 -8.80 2.28 -5.56
CA MET A 222 -7.95 1.43 -6.41
C MET A 222 -8.55 0.06 -6.76
N GLU A 223 -9.87 -0.10 -6.67
CA GLU A 223 -10.59 -1.36 -6.97
C GLU A 223 -10.19 -1.99 -8.31
N SER A 224 -10.16 -1.24 -9.41
CA SER A 224 -9.80 -1.79 -10.73
C SER A 224 -8.40 -2.41 -10.75
N ARG A 225 -7.44 -1.85 -10.00
CA ARG A 225 -6.09 -2.41 -9.87
C ARG A 225 -6.13 -3.71 -9.08
N THR A 226 -6.83 -3.72 -7.93
CA THR A 226 -6.95 -4.92 -7.09
C THR A 226 -7.65 -6.05 -7.86
N HIS A 227 -8.73 -5.76 -8.58
CA HIS A 227 -9.40 -6.74 -9.46
C HIS A 227 -8.50 -7.30 -10.54
N PHE A 228 -7.71 -6.45 -11.21
CA PHE A 228 -6.76 -6.92 -12.21
C PHE A 228 -5.74 -7.90 -11.62
N ARG A 229 -5.20 -7.60 -10.43
CA ARG A 229 -4.27 -8.49 -9.72
C ARG A 229 -4.94 -9.81 -9.29
N ILE A 230 -6.17 -9.75 -8.78
CA ILE A 230 -6.94 -10.94 -8.42
C ILE A 230 -7.19 -11.82 -9.65
N GLN A 231 -7.60 -11.24 -10.78
CA GLN A 231 -7.84 -11.97 -12.02
C GLN A 231 -6.56 -12.65 -12.53
N ALA A 232 -5.42 -11.95 -12.52
CA ALA A 232 -4.13 -12.53 -12.88
C ALA A 232 -3.75 -13.70 -11.96
N ALA A 233 -3.97 -13.56 -10.65
CA ALA A 233 -3.71 -14.61 -9.67
C ALA A 233 -4.62 -15.85 -9.87
N LEU A 234 -5.92 -15.63 -10.08
CA LEU A 234 -6.89 -16.69 -10.36
C LEU A 234 -6.58 -17.43 -11.67
N HIS A 235 -6.20 -16.70 -12.72
CA HIS A 235 -5.79 -17.31 -13.98
C HIS A 235 -4.55 -18.18 -13.80
N LYS A 236 -3.52 -17.67 -13.09
CA LYS A 236 -2.32 -18.46 -12.76
C LYS A 236 -2.67 -19.70 -11.94
N ALA A 237 -3.54 -19.56 -10.94
CA ALA A 237 -3.96 -20.67 -10.10
C ALA A 237 -4.68 -21.74 -10.90
N LYS A 238 -5.60 -21.38 -11.79
CA LYS A 238 -6.39 -22.33 -12.60
C LYS A 238 -5.52 -22.99 -13.70
N GLY A 239 -4.69 -22.22 -14.39
CA GLY A 239 -3.83 -22.70 -15.49
C GLY A 239 -2.75 -23.71 -15.09
N THR A 240 -2.26 -23.72 -13.85
CA THR A 240 -1.32 -24.78 -13.38
C THR A 240 -1.97 -26.16 -13.24
N GLY A 241 -3.29 -26.30 -13.41
CA GLY A 241 -3.97 -27.59 -13.45
C GLY A 241 -3.99 -28.27 -14.82
N GLU A 242 -3.80 -27.53 -15.91
CA GLU A 242 -4.03 -28.04 -17.28
C GLU A 242 -2.75 -28.57 -17.95
N ASN A 243 -1.57 -28.19 -17.46
CA ASN A 243 -0.28 -28.67 -17.99
C ASN A 243 0.14 -30.07 -17.47
N GLY A 244 -0.75 -30.77 -16.73
CA GLY A 244 -0.51 -32.11 -16.18
C GLY A 244 -0.97 -33.28 -17.06
N THR A 245 -1.56 -33.01 -18.23
CA THR A 245 -2.08 -34.05 -19.13
C THR A 245 -1.50 -33.91 -20.54
N HIS A 246 -0.39 -34.60 -20.79
CA HIS A 246 0.12 -35.00 -22.11
C HIS A 246 1.21 -36.06 -21.84
N VAL A 247 1.23 -37.27 -22.43
CA VAL A 247 0.59 -37.84 -23.62
C VAL A 247 0.55 -39.37 -23.41
N PRO A 248 -0.49 -40.13 -23.82
CA PRO A 248 -0.33 -41.57 -23.95
C PRO A 248 0.66 -41.85 -25.08
N SER A 249 1.71 -42.60 -24.77
CA SER A 249 2.61 -43.17 -25.77
C SER A 249 1.79 -44.07 -26.70
N SER A 250 1.50 -43.57 -27.89
CA SER A 250 0.92 -44.35 -28.99
C SER A 250 2.03 -45.20 -29.65
N PRO A 251 1.64 -46.34 -30.25
CA PRO A 251 2.40 -47.60 -30.25
C PRO A 251 3.61 -47.65 -31.18
#